data_AF-Q9M432-F1
#
_entry.id   AF-Q9M432-F1
#
_cell.length_a   1.000
_cell.length_b   1.000
_cell.length_c   1.000
_cell.angle_alpha   90.00
_cell.angle_beta   90.00
_cell.angle_gamma   90.00
#
_symmetry.space_group_name_H-M   'P 1'
#
loop_
_entity.id
_entity.type
_entity.pdbx_description
1 polymer ?
#
loop_
_entity_poly.entity_id
_entity_poly.type
_entity_poly.pdbx_seq_one_letter_code
_entity_poly.pdbx_strand_id
1 'polypeptide(L)'
;MSSTRFASYGVRGWSASAPPVIPGEEEKPKAAANSFTTEDGKAIVSYWGVSPPKITKEDGTAWKWNCFRPWESYKPDISIDVKKHHKPGTTMDKFAYWTVQVLKYPTYLFFQRRHMCHAMLLETVAAVPGMVGGMLLHFKSLRRFEQSGGWIKALLEEAENERMHLMTFVEIAKPQWYERALVFAVQGVFFNAYFLAYLASPKLAHRIVGYLEEEAVNSYSEFLEDLDNCSFENVPAPAIAIDYWRLPPNSTLRDVVFVIRADEAHHRDLNHYASDIQCQGQELRYTPAPIGYH
;
A
#
# COMPACT_ATOMS: atom_id res chain seq x y z
N MET A 1 32.21 15.26 65.67
CA MET A 1 30.75 15.14 65.49
C MET A 1 30.39 15.67 64.11
N SER A 2 29.49 14.94 63.42
CA SER A 2 28.89 15.21 62.11
C SER A 2 29.75 15.02 60.85
N SER A 3 29.52 13.87 60.20
CA SER A 3 29.91 13.55 58.82
C SER A 3 28.62 13.41 58.00
N THR A 4 28.55 14.12 56.88
CA THR A 4 27.40 14.17 55.97
C THR A 4 27.42 12.99 55.00
N ARG A 5 26.29 12.30 54.88
CA ARG A 5 26.09 11.07 54.09
C ARG A 5 26.03 11.37 52.58
N PHE A 6 26.78 10.60 51.79
CA PHE A 6 26.45 10.29 50.39
C PHE A 6 25.80 8.91 50.34
N ALA A 7 24.61 8.80 49.73
CA ALA A 7 23.91 7.54 49.52
C ALA A 7 24.36 6.92 48.19
N SER A 8 24.82 5.66 48.23
CA SER A 8 25.06 4.85 47.04
C SER A 8 23.76 4.16 46.60
N TYR A 9 23.58 4.07 45.29
CA TYR A 9 22.47 3.37 44.64
C TYR A 9 22.65 1.85 44.81
N GLY A 10 21.73 1.21 45.55
CA GLY A 10 21.63 -0.24 45.67
C GLY A 10 20.74 -0.82 44.58
N VAL A 11 21.32 -1.70 43.75
CA VAL A 11 20.63 -2.54 42.75
C VAL A 11 19.68 -3.50 43.45
N ARG A 12 18.37 -3.38 43.19
CA ARG A 12 17.36 -4.35 43.65
C ARG A 12 17.36 -5.57 42.73
N GLY A 13 17.96 -6.66 43.19
CA GLY A 13 17.68 -8.00 42.69
C GLY A 13 16.34 -8.48 43.26
N TRP A 14 15.39 -8.82 42.39
CA TRP A 14 14.18 -9.54 42.77
C TRP A 14 14.43 -11.04 42.63
N SER A 15 14.56 -11.72 43.77
CA SER A 15 14.47 -13.17 43.85
C SER A 15 13.11 -13.50 44.47
N ALA A 16 12.27 -14.24 43.75
CA ALA A 16 10.98 -14.71 44.25
C ALA A 16 11.10 -16.18 44.65
N SER A 17 11.02 -16.42 45.96
CA SER A 17 10.95 -17.75 46.57
C SER A 17 9.55 -18.35 46.33
N ALA A 18 9.47 -19.57 45.81
CA ALA A 18 8.21 -20.30 45.66
C ALA A 18 7.74 -20.95 46.98
N PRO A 19 6.43 -21.01 47.28
CA PRO A 19 5.90 -21.72 48.45
C PRO A 19 5.79 -23.24 48.20
N PRO A 20 5.67 -24.07 49.26
CA PRO A 20 5.76 -25.53 49.15
C PRO A 20 4.47 -26.15 48.58
N VAL A 21 4.65 -27.21 47.79
CA VAL A 21 3.60 -27.98 47.11
C VAL A 21 2.96 -28.98 48.09
N ILE A 22 1.63 -28.95 48.20
CA ILE A 22 0.82 -30.01 48.85
C ILE A 22 0.45 -31.03 47.77
N PRO A 23 0.64 -32.35 47.96
CA PRO A 23 0.35 -33.36 46.94
C PRO A 23 -1.11 -33.86 47.06
N GLY A 24 -1.89 -33.73 45.99
CA GLY A 24 -3.19 -34.40 45.88
C GLY A 24 -4.18 -33.72 44.96
N GLU A 25 -4.06 -33.98 43.66
CA GLU A 25 -5.13 -34.21 42.66
C GLU A 25 -4.50 -34.06 41.27
N GLU A 26 -4.36 -35.17 40.53
CA GLU A 26 -4.04 -35.13 39.11
C GLU A 26 -5.25 -34.53 38.35
N GLU A 27 -5.29 -33.21 38.23
CA GLU A 27 -6.12 -32.55 37.22
C GLU A 27 -5.54 -32.95 35.84
N LYS A 28 -6.23 -33.85 35.14
CA LYS A 28 -6.00 -34.08 33.71
C LYS A 28 -5.96 -32.72 33.00
N PRO A 29 -4.96 -32.45 32.14
CA PRO A 29 -4.87 -31.15 31.48
C PRO A 29 -6.16 -30.92 30.68
N LYS A 30 -6.93 -29.89 31.05
CA LYS A 30 -8.03 -29.40 30.23
C LYS A 30 -7.48 -29.14 28.83
N ALA A 31 -7.96 -29.92 27.86
CA ALA A 31 -7.63 -29.74 26.46
C ALA A 31 -7.83 -28.26 26.08
N ALA A 32 -6.84 -27.69 25.38
CA ALA A 32 -6.72 -26.28 25.06
C ALA A 32 -8.03 -25.66 24.51
N ALA A 33 -8.71 -24.87 25.34
CA ALA A 33 -9.94 -24.16 25.00
C ALA A 33 -9.76 -23.06 23.93
N ASN A 34 -8.54 -22.85 23.43
CA ASN A 34 -8.19 -21.77 22.51
C ASN A 34 -7.62 -22.30 21.17
N SER A 35 -8.09 -23.45 20.71
CA SER A 35 -7.71 -24.00 19.40
C SER A 35 -8.86 -23.84 18.40
N PHE A 36 -8.57 -23.30 17.22
CA PHE A 36 -9.51 -23.19 16.11
C PHE A 36 -8.93 -23.89 14.90
N THR A 37 -9.74 -24.71 14.23
CA THR A 37 -9.33 -25.46 13.04
C THR A 37 -9.44 -24.57 11.81
N THR A 38 -8.36 -24.45 11.03
CA THR A 38 -8.39 -23.82 9.70
C THR A 38 -9.16 -24.68 8.70
N GLU A 39 -9.50 -24.12 7.55
CA GLU A 39 -10.14 -24.85 6.44
C GLU A 39 -9.30 -26.07 6.00
N ASP A 40 -7.97 -25.99 6.12
CA ASP A 40 -7.03 -27.11 5.86
C ASP A 40 -6.92 -28.14 7.01
N GLY A 41 -7.76 -28.02 8.05
CA GLY A 41 -7.76 -28.94 9.19
C GLY A 41 -6.63 -28.72 10.21
N LYS A 42 -5.83 -27.66 10.09
CA LYS A 42 -4.76 -27.34 11.06
C LYS A 42 -5.31 -26.55 12.23
N ALA A 43 -5.00 -26.97 13.46
CA ALA A 43 -5.37 -26.23 14.65
C ALA A 43 -4.43 -25.02 14.85
N ILE A 44 -4.97 -23.81 14.81
CA ILE A 44 -4.29 -22.60 15.27
C ILE A 44 -4.65 -22.40 16.75
N VAL A 45 -3.63 -22.39 17.60
CA VAL A 45 -3.78 -22.08 19.02
C VAL A 45 -3.54 -20.60 19.23
N SER A 46 -4.56 -19.88 19.68
CA SER A 46 -4.44 -18.47 20.03
C SER A 46 -4.13 -18.35 21.52
N TYR A 47 -2.91 -17.93 21.87
CA TYR A 47 -2.54 -17.65 23.26
C TYR A 47 -3.52 -16.66 23.91
N TRP A 48 -3.98 -15.67 23.14
CA TRP A 48 -4.92 -14.63 23.57
C TRP A 48 -6.40 -15.01 23.42
N GLY A 49 -6.73 -16.22 22.96
CA GLY A 49 -8.12 -16.65 22.71
C GLY A 49 -8.81 -15.93 21.55
N VAL A 50 -8.06 -15.24 20.70
CA VAL A 50 -8.59 -14.54 19.51
C VAL A 50 -8.84 -15.55 18.38
N SER A 51 -10.11 -15.70 17.99
CA SER A 51 -10.51 -16.45 16.80
C SER A 51 -10.48 -15.56 15.55
N PRO A 52 -10.12 -16.10 14.37
CA PRO A 52 -10.32 -15.39 13.12
C PRO A 52 -11.80 -15.00 12.94
N PRO A 53 -12.11 -13.74 12.56
CA PRO A 53 -13.48 -13.32 12.32
C PRO A 53 -14.05 -14.08 11.11
N LYS A 54 -15.28 -14.60 11.24
CA LYS A 54 -16.04 -15.12 10.10
C LYS A 54 -16.69 -13.95 9.37
N ILE A 55 -16.04 -13.50 8.30
CA ILE A 55 -16.49 -12.37 7.50
C ILE A 55 -17.30 -12.90 6.32
N THR A 56 -18.38 -12.21 5.98
CA THR A 56 -19.28 -12.56 4.87
C THR A 56 -19.40 -11.40 3.88
N LYS A 57 -19.75 -11.73 2.64
CA LYS A 57 -20.18 -10.79 1.60
C LYS A 57 -21.58 -10.25 1.90
N GLU A 58 -21.99 -9.23 1.16
CA GLU A 58 -23.35 -8.67 1.22
C GLU A 58 -24.45 -9.71 0.90
N ASP A 59 -24.12 -10.72 0.09
CA ASP A 59 -25.01 -11.85 -0.26
C ASP A 59 -25.03 -12.99 0.79
N GLY A 60 -24.28 -12.85 1.88
CA GLY A 60 -24.16 -13.85 2.94
C GLY A 60 -23.15 -14.96 2.69
N THR A 61 -22.49 -15.01 1.53
CA THR A 61 -21.43 -15.98 1.25
C THR A 61 -20.15 -15.65 2.03
N ALA A 62 -19.30 -16.64 2.27
CA ALA A 62 -18.06 -16.44 3.01
C ALA A 62 -17.10 -15.51 2.26
N TRP A 63 -16.49 -14.57 2.99
CA TRP A 63 -15.44 -13.72 2.45
C TRP A 63 -14.13 -14.50 2.39
N LYS A 64 -13.63 -14.72 1.17
CA LYS A 64 -12.45 -15.58 0.92
C LYS A 64 -11.11 -14.87 1.08
N TRP A 65 -11.10 -13.55 1.22
CA TRP A 65 -9.85 -12.76 1.24
C TRP A 65 -9.42 -12.41 2.66
N ASN A 66 -8.15 -12.71 2.96
CA ASN A 66 -7.54 -12.30 4.23
C ASN A 66 -6.80 -10.96 4.11
N CYS A 67 -6.39 -10.57 2.90
CA CYS A 67 -5.60 -9.38 2.61
C CYS A 67 -6.40 -8.07 2.58
N PHE A 68 -7.72 -8.13 2.44
CA PHE A 68 -8.62 -6.97 2.55
C PHE A 68 -10.00 -7.42 3.04
N ARG A 69 -10.87 -6.47 3.34
CA ARG A 69 -12.18 -6.64 3.96
C ARG A 69 -13.28 -6.14 3.02
N PRO A 70 -14.53 -6.59 3.21
CA PRO A 70 -15.64 -6.15 2.35
C PRO A 70 -15.82 -4.63 2.32
N TRP A 71 -15.59 -3.92 3.42
CA TRP A 71 -15.70 -2.45 3.49
C TRP A 71 -14.50 -1.70 2.89
N GLU A 72 -13.44 -2.41 2.52
CA GLU A 72 -12.29 -1.86 1.77
C GLU A 72 -12.48 -2.05 0.25
N SER A 73 -13.47 -2.84 -0.16
CA SER A 73 -13.87 -2.93 -1.58
C SER A 73 -14.75 -1.75 -1.98
N TYR A 74 -14.60 -1.26 -3.20
CA TYR A 74 -15.29 -0.07 -3.70
C TYR A 74 -15.63 -0.19 -5.18
N LYS A 75 -16.41 0.77 -5.70
CA LYS A 75 -16.66 0.92 -7.14
C LYS A 75 -15.86 2.13 -7.63
N PRO A 76 -14.89 1.96 -8.53
CA PRO A 76 -14.04 3.06 -9.00
C PRO A 76 -14.80 4.14 -9.79
N ASP A 77 -14.39 5.40 -9.59
CA ASP A 77 -14.89 6.56 -10.30
C ASP A 77 -14.22 6.64 -11.67
N ILE A 78 -14.87 6.01 -12.62
CA ILE A 78 -14.46 6.00 -14.02
C ILE A 78 -14.76 7.32 -14.76
N SER A 79 -15.34 8.33 -14.09
CA SER A 79 -15.61 9.64 -14.69
C SER A 79 -14.42 10.60 -14.64
N ILE A 80 -13.35 10.22 -13.92
CA ILE A 80 -12.14 11.03 -13.78
C ILE A 80 -11.46 11.33 -15.13
N ASP A 81 -10.95 12.56 -15.28
CA ASP A 81 -10.25 12.98 -16.50
C ASP A 81 -8.85 12.35 -16.59
N VAL A 82 -8.74 11.24 -17.30
CA VAL A 82 -7.47 10.54 -17.55
C VAL A 82 -6.50 11.33 -18.44
N LYS A 83 -6.92 12.39 -19.13
CA LYS A 83 -6.06 13.17 -20.03
C LYS A 83 -5.47 14.43 -19.37
N LYS A 84 -5.83 14.70 -18.12
CA LYS A 84 -5.32 15.84 -17.36
C LYS A 84 -3.81 15.72 -17.16
N HIS A 85 -3.11 16.81 -17.44
CA HIS A 85 -1.66 16.94 -17.30
C HIS A 85 -1.32 18.21 -16.52
N HIS A 86 -0.50 18.07 -15.48
CA HIS A 86 0.03 19.21 -14.75
C HIS A 86 1.18 19.85 -15.54
N LYS A 87 0.99 21.08 -16.02
CA LYS A 87 2.05 21.80 -16.74
C LYS A 87 3.19 22.21 -15.78
N PRO A 88 4.46 21.84 -16.02
CA PRO A 88 5.58 22.18 -15.15
C PRO A 88 5.92 23.67 -15.20
N GLY A 89 5.37 24.45 -14.26
CA GLY A 89 5.52 25.90 -14.19
C GLY A 89 6.79 26.34 -13.45
N THR A 90 7.09 25.70 -12.32
CA THR A 90 8.23 26.06 -11.46
C THR A 90 9.51 25.30 -11.83
N THR A 91 10.67 25.73 -11.32
CA THR A 91 11.93 24.98 -11.47
C THR A 91 11.86 23.60 -10.81
N MET A 92 11.17 23.51 -9.67
CA MET A 92 10.91 22.25 -8.97
C MET A 92 10.02 21.32 -9.81
N ASP A 93 8.96 21.83 -10.42
CA ASP A 93 8.08 21.01 -11.27
C ASP A 93 8.82 20.51 -12.50
N LYS A 94 9.66 21.36 -13.11
CA LYS A 94 10.49 20.96 -14.25
C LYS A 94 11.49 19.88 -13.85
N PHE A 95 12.10 20.00 -12.67
CA PHE A 95 12.98 18.98 -12.13
C PHE A 95 12.22 17.66 -11.91
N ALA A 96 11.08 17.68 -11.24
CA ALA A 96 10.25 16.50 -11.00
C ALA A 96 9.82 15.82 -12.31
N TYR A 97 9.30 16.61 -13.26
CA TYR A 97 8.89 16.11 -14.58
C TYR A 97 10.08 15.46 -15.29
N TRP A 98 11.23 16.15 -15.36
CA TRP A 98 12.42 15.62 -16.00
C TRP A 98 12.94 14.35 -15.33
N THR A 99 12.90 14.27 -14.00
CA THR A 99 13.23 13.03 -13.28
C THR A 99 12.39 11.86 -13.75
N VAL A 100 11.07 12.04 -13.87
CA VAL A 100 10.17 10.98 -14.36
C VAL A 100 10.47 10.63 -15.83
N GLN A 101 10.66 11.63 -16.69
CA GLN A 101 10.99 11.39 -18.09
C GLN A 101 12.31 10.63 -18.27
N VAL A 102 13.30 10.87 -17.41
CA VAL A 102 14.56 10.11 -17.41
C VAL A 102 14.36 8.68 -16.92
N LEU A 103 13.58 8.48 -15.85
CA LEU A 103 13.27 7.14 -15.32
C LEU A 103 12.47 6.28 -16.31
N LYS A 104 11.66 6.90 -17.17
CA LYS A 104 10.89 6.23 -18.22
C LYS A 104 11.77 5.56 -19.29
N TYR A 105 12.96 6.08 -19.56
CA TYR A 105 13.80 5.57 -20.65
C TYR A 105 14.37 4.16 -20.36
N PRO A 106 14.98 3.89 -19.19
CA PRO A 106 15.40 2.54 -18.82
C PRO A 106 14.24 1.53 -18.76
N THR A 107 13.07 1.92 -18.26
CA THR A 107 11.91 1.01 -18.17
C THR A 107 11.41 0.62 -19.55
N TYR A 108 11.28 1.59 -20.47
CA TYR A 108 10.94 1.33 -21.86
C TYR A 108 11.92 0.37 -22.55
N LEU A 109 13.23 0.59 -22.37
CA LEU A 109 14.26 -0.27 -22.95
C LEU A 109 14.24 -1.70 -22.38
N PHE A 110 14.01 -1.84 -21.07
CA PHE A 110 14.07 -3.12 -20.38
C PHE A 110 12.83 -3.98 -20.62
N PHE A 111 11.63 -3.38 -20.63
CA PHE A 111 10.37 -4.11 -20.73
C PHE A 111 9.81 -4.23 -22.14
N GLN A 112 10.10 -3.28 -23.03
CA GLN A 112 9.48 -3.23 -24.37
C GLN A 112 7.95 -3.39 -24.27
N ARG A 113 7.30 -4.08 -25.23
CA ARG A 113 5.85 -4.35 -25.24
C ARG A 113 5.40 -5.47 -24.28
N ARG A 114 6.15 -5.77 -23.21
CA ARG A 114 5.73 -6.77 -22.21
C ARG A 114 4.87 -6.13 -21.12
N HIS A 115 3.64 -5.74 -21.46
CA HIS A 115 2.73 -5.01 -20.58
C HIS A 115 2.57 -5.67 -19.20
N MET A 116 2.39 -6.99 -19.13
CA MET A 116 2.17 -7.69 -17.85
C MET A 116 3.39 -7.70 -16.92
N CYS A 117 4.58 -8.01 -17.44
CA CYS A 117 5.81 -7.97 -16.64
C CYS A 117 6.16 -6.52 -16.25
N HIS A 118 5.86 -5.56 -17.14
CA HIS A 118 6.10 -4.15 -16.91
C HIS A 118 5.19 -3.59 -15.81
N ALA A 119 3.88 -3.77 -15.95
CA ALA A 119 2.90 -3.37 -14.95
C ALA A 119 3.25 -3.98 -13.59
N MET A 120 3.41 -5.31 -13.52
CA MET A 120 3.80 -5.99 -12.28
C MET A 120 5.07 -5.43 -11.62
N LEU A 121 6.14 -5.09 -12.38
CA LEU A 121 7.31 -4.47 -11.75
C LEU A 121 6.97 -3.04 -11.28
N LEU A 122 6.31 -2.24 -12.11
CA LEU A 122 5.99 -0.86 -11.76
C LEU A 122 5.09 -0.76 -10.52
N GLU A 123 4.09 -1.64 -10.38
CA GLU A 123 3.22 -1.70 -9.19
C GLU A 123 4.03 -1.93 -7.90
N THR A 124 5.13 -2.72 -7.96
CA THR A 124 5.98 -2.93 -6.78
C THR A 124 6.73 -1.67 -6.35
N VAL A 125 6.92 -0.72 -7.27
CA VAL A 125 7.56 0.57 -7.02
C VAL A 125 6.51 1.62 -6.67
N ALA A 126 5.36 1.62 -7.35
CA ALA A 126 4.25 2.55 -7.15
C ALA A 126 3.61 2.42 -5.75
N ALA A 127 3.63 1.23 -5.14
CA ALA A 127 3.19 1.07 -3.75
C ALA A 127 4.12 1.69 -2.68
N VAL A 128 5.35 2.11 -3.04
CA VAL A 128 6.36 2.60 -2.07
C VAL A 128 6.11 4.05 -1.63
N PRO A 129 5.83 5.02 -2.53
CA PRO A 129 5.65 6.41 -2.17
C PRO A 129 4.58 6.68 -1.11
N GLY A 130 3.36 6.15 -1.28
CA GLY A 130 2.27 6.29 -0.31
C GLY A 130 2.66 5.75 1.07
N MET A 131 3.34 4.59 1.12
CA MET A 131 3.82 4.00 2.36
C MET A 131 4.87 4.88 3.07
N VAL A 132 5.85 5.39 2.32
CA VAL A 132 6.90 6.27 2.86
C VAL A 132 6.29 7.59 3.34
N GLY A 133 5.44 8.21 2.55
CA GLY A 133 4.78 9.48 2.88
C GLY A 133 3.87 9.34 4.10
N GLY A 134 3.03 8.31 4.12
CA GLY A 134 2.16 7.96 5.24
C GLY A 134 2.95 7.71 6.53
N MET A 135 4.02 6.91 6.46
CA MET A 135 4.91 6.63 7.61
C MET A 135 5.58 7.92 8.13
N LEU A 136 6.14 8.75 7.25
CA LEU A 136 6.81 9.99 7.66
C LEU A 136 5.85 11.02 8.25
N LEU A 137 4.64 11.15 7.67
CA LEU A 137 3.58 11.98 8.25
C LEU A 137 3.09 11.43 9.58
N HIS A 138 2.96 10.11 9.72
CA HIS A 138 2.59 9.46 10.97
C HIS A 138 3.60 9.78 12.07
N PHE A 139 4.89 9.60 11.81
CA PHE A 139 5.92 9.93 12.79
C PHE A 139 6.02 11.44 13.09
N LYS A 140 5.78 12.30 12.10
CA LYS A 140 5.70 13.75 12.32
C LYS A 140 4.52 14.10 13.24
N SER A 141 3.35 13.52 13.00
CA SER A 141 2.14 13.69 13.81
C SER A 141 2.39 13.27 15.27
N LEU A 142 2.99 12.10 15.48
CA LEU A 142 3.31 11.60 16.83
C LEU A 142 4.29 12.53 17.58
N ARG A 143 5.40 12.92 16.94
CA ARG A 143 6.44 13.74 17.60
C ARG A 143 6.01 15.18 17.84
N ARG A 144 5.04 15.69 17.06
CA ARG A 144 4.51 17.05 17.21
C ARG A 144 3.18 17.11 17.96
N PHE A 145 2.55 15.96 18.25
CA PHE A 145 1.20 15.87 18.82
C PHE A 145 0.15 16.64 17.98
N GLU A 146 0.25 16.51 16.66
CA GLU A 146 -0.60 17.24 15.70
C GLU A 146 -1.44 16.28 14.84
N GLN A 147 -2.64 16.71 14.45
CA GLN A 147 -3.46 15.98 13.47
C GLN A 147 -2.85 16.07 12.06
N SER A 148 -3.18 15.11 11.20
CA SER A 148 -2.61 14.99 9.84
C SER A 148 -3.57 15.40 8.72
N GLY A 149 -4.77 15.89 9.03
CA GLY A 149 -5.77 16.25 8.02
C GLY A 149 -6.25 15.06 7.17
N GLY A 150 -6.09 13.82 7.67
CA GLY A 150 -6.46 12.62 6.94
C GLY A 150 -5.40 12.11 5.95
N TRP A 151 -4.32 12.85 5.72
CA TRP A 151 -3.29 12.50 4.74
C TRP A 151 -2.54 11.20 5.03
N ILE A 152 -2.40 10.80 6.31
CA ILE A 152 -1.82 9.49 6.63
C ILE A 152 -2.70 8.38 6.06
N LYS A 153 -4.01 8.49 6.20
CA LYS A 153 -4.95 7.49 5.72
C LYS A 153 -4.94 7.44 4.19
N ALA A 154 -5.07 8.59 3.53
CA ALA A 154 -5.07 8.67 2.07
C ALA A 154 -3.81 8.04 1.43
N LEU A 155 -2.62 8.33 1.97
CA LEU A 155 -1.37 7.78 1.43
C LEU A 155 -1.18 6.28 1.71
N LEU A 156 -1.71 5.78 2.82
CA LEU A 156 -1.69 4.35 3.10
C LEU A 156 -2.75 3.59 2.28
N GLU A 157 -3.89 4.22 1.98
CA GLU A 157 -4.89 3.69 1.05
C GLU A 157 -4.37 3.65 -0.38
N GLU A 158 -3.66 4.68 -0.85
CA GLU A 158 -2.93 4.68 -2.13
C GLU A 158 -1.94 3.51 -2.18
N ALA A 159 -1.05 3.38 -1.20
CA ALA A 159 -0.07 2.29 -1.17
C ALA A 159 -0.71 0.89 -1.15
N GLU A 160 -1.86 0.75 -0.49
CA GLU A 160 -2.62 -0.50 -0.47
C GLU A 160 -3.32 -0.76 -1.81
N ASN A 161 -3.83 0.28 -2.47
CA ASN A 161 -4.46 0.18 -3.78
C ASN A 161 -3.46 -0.29 -4.85
N GLU A 162 -2.28 0.35 -4.92
CA GLU A 162 -1.14 -0.07 -5.75
C GLU A 162 -0.74 -1.54 -5.48
N ARG A 163 -0.74 -1.94 -4.20
CA ARG A 163 -0.50 -3.34 -3.82
C ARG A 163 -1.59 -4.28 -4.36
N MET A 164 -2.84 -3.83 -4.45
CA MET A 164 -3.95 -4.61 -5.01
C MET A 164 -3.90 -4.70 -6.53
N HIS A 165 -3.37 -3.69 -7.23
CA HIS A 165 -3.01 -3.78 -8.65
C HIS A 165 -1.98 -4.88 -8.86
N LEU A 166 -0.89 -4.86 -8.08
CA LEU A 166 0.15 -5.91 -8.11
C LEU A 166 -0.45 -7.31 -7.89
N MET A 167 -1.24 -7.49 -6.82
CA MET A 167 -1.81 -8.81 -6.50
C MET A 167 -2.73 -9.31 -7.62
N THR A 168 -3.42 -8.41 -8.32
CA THR A 168 -4.23 -8.73 -9.48
C THR A 168 -3.38 -9.23 -10.65
N PHE A 169 -2.29 -8.54 -10.98
CA PHE A 169 -1.42 -8.96 -12.08
C PHE A 169 -0.62 -10.23 -11.78
N VAL A 170 -0.29 -10.51 -10.51
CA VAL A 170 0.41 -11.73 -10.12
C VAL A 170 -0.41 -12.99 -10.43
N GLU A 171 -1.75 -12.95 -10.30
CA GLU A 171 -2.64 -14.06 -10.66
C GLU A 171 -2.54 -14.45 -12.14
N ILE A 172 -2.20 -13.48 -13.00
CA ILE A 172 -2.11 -13.65 -14.45
C ILE A 172 -0.67 -13.95 -14.88
N ALA A 173 0.29 -13.12 -14.43
CA ALA A 173 1.67 -13.13 -14.94
C ALA A 173 2.58 -14.20 -14.31
N LYS A 174 2.30 -14.64 -13.06
CA LYS A 174 3.07 -15.66 -12.32
C LYS A 174 4.60 -15.44 -12.37
N PRO A 175 5.14 -14.48 -11.60
CA PRO A 175 6.53 -14.07 -11.68
C PRO A 175 7.54 -15.19 -11.38
N GLN A 176 8.63 -15.19 -12.15
CA GLN A 176 9.79 -16.06 -11.94
C GLN A 176 10.69 -15.54 -10.82
N TRP A 177 11.62 -16.38 -10.35
CA TRP A 177 12.51 -16.03 -9.23
C TRP A 177 13.43 -14.83 -9.53
N TYR A 178 13.86 -14.66 -10.79
CA TYR A 178 14.73 -13.55 -11.19
C TYR A 178 13.98 -12.22 -11.26
N GLU A 179 12.69 -12.23 -11.62
CA GLU A 179 11.83 -11.04 -11.57
C GLU A 179 11.63 -10.61 -10.11
N ARG A 180 11.46 -11.57 -9.19
CA ARG A 180 11.42 -11.29 -7.74
C ARG A 180 12.74 -10.71 -7.21
N ALA A 181 13.88 -11.22 -7.67
CA ALA A 181 15.19 -10.66 -7.31
C ALA A 181 15.37 -9.23 -7.84
N LEU A 182 14.85 -8.95 -9.05
CA LEU A 182 14.83 -7.61 -9.62
C LEU A 182 13.96 -6.66 -8.78
N VAL A 183 12.75 -7.07 -8.39
CA VAL A 183 11.87 -6.30 -7.48
C VAL A 183 12.62 -5.92 -6.21
N PHE A 184 13.31 -6.86 -5.57
CA PHE A 184 14.08 -6.60 -4.35
C PHE A 184 15.16 -5.54 -4.56
N ALA A 185 15.91 -5.63 -5.66
CA ALA A 185 16.96 -4.66 -5.98
C ALA A 185 16.39 -3.26 -6.27
N VAL A 186 15.34 -3.19 -7.10
CA VAL A 186 14.70 -1.92 -7.48
C VAL A 186 14.06 -1.25 -6.27
N GLN A 187 13.30 -2.00 -5.45
CA GLN A 187 12.72 -1.48 -4.21
C GLN A 187 13.80 -1.01 -3.24
N GLY A 188 14.91 -1.75 -3.10
CA GLY A 188 16.03 -1.36 -2.26
C GLY A 188 16.62 0.01 -2.63
N VAL A 189 16.78 0.30 -3.92
CA VAL A 189 17.27 1.60 -4.39
C VAL A 189 16.18 2.67 -4.28
N PHE A 190 14.99 2.39 -4.82
CA PHE A 190 13.91 3.37 -4.93
C PHE A 190 13.38 3.81 -3.57
N PHE A 191 13.18 2.89 -2.62
CA PHE A 191 12.76 3.22 -1.26
C PHE A 191 13.71 4.23 -0.61
N ASN A 192 15.02 3.97 -0.65
CA ASN A 192 16.01 4.84 -0.02
C ASN A 192 16.06 6.21 -0.71
N ALA A 193 16.03 6.24 -2.04
CA ALA A 193 16.03 7.49 -2.80
C ALA A 193 14.77 8.32 -2.51
N TYR A 194 13.59 7.70 -2.56
CA TYR A 194 12.32 8.37 -2.31
C TYR A 194 12.18 8.83 -0.85
N PHE A 195 12.62 8.01 0.12
CA PHE A 195 12.66 8.38 1.53
C PHE A 195 13.49 9.64 1.78
N LEU A 196 14.70 9.71 1.20
CA LEU A 196 15.55 10.90 1.31
C LEU A 196 14.94 12.11 0.59
N ALA A 197 14.34 11.91 -0.58
CA ALA A 197 13.64 12.97 -1.30
C ALA A 197 12.46 13.54 -0.50
N TYR A 198 11.65 12.69 0.13
CA TYR A 198 10.52 13.10 0.95
C TYR A 198 10.96 13.83 2.22
N LEU A 199 12.05 13.37 2.87
CA LEU A 199 12.64 14.11 4.00
C LEU A 199 13.14 15.50 3.60
N ALA A 200 13.77 15.62 2.42
CA ALA A 200 14.30 16.88 1.92
C ALA A 200 13.19 17.84 1.47
N SER A 201 12.19 17.34 0.76
CA SER A 201 11.09 18.15 0.21
C SER A 201 9.87 17.27 -0.09
N PRO A 202 8.88 17.18 0.83
CA PRO A 202 7.67 16.40 0.59
C PRO A 202 6.88 16.90 -0.62
N LYS A 203 6.85 18.22 -0.84
CA LYS A 203 6.20 18.82 -2.02
C LYS A 203 6.83 18.41 -3.36
N LEU A 204 8.14 18.19 -3.38
CA LEU A 204 8.84 17.66 -4.56
C LEU A 204 8.54 16.17 -4.72
N ALA A 205 8.58 15.41 -3.62
CA ALA A 205 8.29 13.97 -3.65
C ALA A 205 6.89 13.69 -4.21
N HIS A 206 5.86 14.38 -3.68
CA HIS A 206 4.50 14.30 -4.23
C HIS A 206 4.42 14.75 -5.70
N ARG A 207 5.20 15.76 -6.11
CA ARG A 207 5.20 16.18 -7.52
C ARG A 207 5.80 15.11 -8.44
N ILE A 208 6.84 14.41 -7.98
CA ILE A 208 7.44 13.29 -8.72
C ILE A 208 6.42 12.16 -8.85
N VAL A 209 5.72 11.81 -7.78
CA VAL A 209 4.66 10.79 -7.82
C VAL A 209 3.55 11.19 -8.77
N GLY A 210 3.04 12.42 -8.69
CA GLY A 210 1.99 12.89 -9.62
C GLY A 210 2.37 12.69 -11.10
N TYR A 211 3.62 12.97 -11.47
CA TYR A 211 4.10 12.69 -12.82
C TYR A 211 4.35 11.20 -13.11
N LEU A 212 4.72 10.38 -12.12
CA LEU A 212 4.77 8.92 -12.29
C LEU A 212 3.37 8.39 -12.62
N GLU A 213 2.34 8.87 -11.93
CA GLU A 213 0.96 8.42 -12.18
C GLU A 213 0.41 8.93 -13.51
N GLU A 214 0.84 10.12 -13.99
CA GLU A 214 0.55 10.53 -15.36
C GLU A 214 1.11 9.52 -16.39
N GLU A 215 2.31 9.00 -16.16
CA GLU A 215 2.91 7.97 -17.02
C GLU A 215 2.23 6.60 -16.83
N ALA A 216 1.74 6.27 -15.64
CA ALA A 216 0.93 5.07 -15.40
C ALA A 216 -0.40 5.15 -16.18
N VAL A 217 -1.12 6.27 -16.10
CA VAL A 217 -2.36 6.50 -16.86
C VAL A 217 -2.14 6.38 -18.37
N ASN A 218 -1.03 6.92 -18.89
CA ASN A 218 -0.66 6.77 -20.29
C ASN A 218 -0.39 5.29 -20.64
N SER A 219 0.41 4.60 -19.82
CA SER A 219 0.77 3.19 -20.02
C SER A 219 -0.45 2.26 -20.03
N TYR A 220 -1.42 2.49 -19.13
CA TYR A 220 -2.67 1.73 -19.12
C TYR A 220 -3.62 2.10 -20.26
N SER A 221 -3.56 3.33 -20.76
CA SER A 221 -4.29 3.70 -21.98
C SER A 221 -3.75 2.95 -23.20
N GLU A 222 -2.42 2.88 -23.35
CA GLU A 222 -1.77 2.07 -24.39
C GLU A 222 -2.13 0.58 -24.25
N PHE A 223 -2.17 0.06 -23.02
CA PHE A 223 -2.56 -1.33 -22.78
C PHE A 223 -4.03 -1.60 -23.17
N LEU A 224 -4.95 -0.67 -22.89
CA LEU A 224 -6.34 -0.78 -23.36
C LEU A 224 -6.43 -0.78 -24.89
N GLU A 225 -5.66 0.06 -25.56
CA GLU A 225 -5.60 0.08 -27.03
C GLU A 225 -5.09 -1.26 -27.58
N ASP A 226 -4.06 -1.85 -26.97
CA ASP A 226 -3.54 -3.16 -27.39
C ASP A 226 -4.53 -4.31 -27.12
N LEU A 227 -5.33 -4.24 -26.05
CA LEU A 227 -6.43 -5.18 -25.81
C LEU A 227 -7.56 -5.01 -26.83
N ASP A 228 -7.93 -3.76 -27.15
CA ASP A 228 -8.98 -3.44 -28.12
C ASP A 228 -8.59 -3.85 -29.55
N ASN A 229 -7.30 -3.73 -29.88
CA ASN A 229 -6.74 -4.18 -31.15
C ASN A 229 -6.43 -5.69 -31.21
N CYS A 230 -6.73 -6.44 -30.14
CA CYS A 230 -6.42 -7.87 -30.02
C CYS A 230 -4.92 -8.19 -30.16
N SER A 231 -4.03 -7.23 -29.87
CA SER A 231 -2.59 -7.45 -29.74
C SER A 231 -2.25 -8.26 -28.49
N PHE A 232 -3.15 -8.25 -27.49
CA PHE A 232 -3.02 -8.98 -26.23
C PHE A 232 -4.32 -9.74 -25.91
N GLU A 233 -4.20 -10.92 -25.30
CA GLU A 233 -5.36 -11.75 -24.97
C GLU A 233 -6.18 -11.15 -23.82
N ASN A 234 -7.46 -10.91 -24.06
CA ASN A 234 -8.40 -10.41 -23.05
C ASN A 234 -8.99 -11.57 -22.22
N VAL A 235 -8.21 -12.05 -21.25
CA VAL A 235 -8.58 -13.15 -20.35
C VAL A 235 -9.66 -12.74 -19.32
N PRO A 236 -10.36 -13.68 -18.66
CA PRO A 236 -11.26 -13.37 -17.56
C PRO A 236 -10.56 -12.62 -16.41
N ALA A 237 -11.27 -11.68 -15.77
CA ALA A 237 -10.74 -10.94 -14.64
C ALA A 237 -10.42 -11.86 -13.45
N PRO A 238 -9.26 -11.70 -12.78
CA PRO A 238 -8.97 -12.42 -11.55
C PRO A 238 -10.04 -12.16 -10.49
N ALA A 239 -10.38 -13.19 -9.71
CA ALA A 239 -11.47 -13.07 -8.74
C ALA A 239 -11.18 -12.02 -7.65
N ILE A 240 -9.90 -11.74 -7.37
CA ILE A 240 -9.47 -10.70 -6.43
C ILE A 240 -9.84 -9.30 -6.94
N ALA A 241 -9.67 -9.07 -8.24
CA ALA A 241 -10.04 -7.82 -8.90
C ALA A 241 -11.56 -7.62 -8.86
N ILE A 242 -12.32 -8.67 -9.17
CA ILE A 242 -13.78 -8.64 -9.15
C ILE A 242 -14.30 -8.24 -7.77
N ASP A 243 -13.79 -8.87 -6.71
CA ASP A 243 -14.24 -8.60 -5.35
C ASP A 243 -13.71 -7.25 -4.80
N TYR A 244 -12.51 -6.81 -5.19
CA TYR A 244 -11.91 -5.55 -4.73
C TYR A 244 -12.56 -4.32 -5.38
N TRP A 245 -12.71 -4.31 -6.71
CA TRP A 245 -13.33 -3.22 -7.47
C TRP A 245 -14.83 -3.41 -7.72
N ARG A 246 -15.44 -4.41 -7.07
CA ARG A 246 -16.88 -4.74 -7.18
C ARG A 246 -17.35 -4.86 -8.64
N LEU A 247 -16.53 -5.47 -9.48
CA LEU A 247 -16.81 -5.63 -10.91
C LEU A 247 -17.92 -6.67 -11.15
N PRO A 248 -18.60 -6.61 -12.31
CA PRO A 248 -19.47 -7.70 -12.74
C PRO A 248 -18.77 -9.07 -12.75
N PRO A 249 -19.46 -10.18 -12.44
CA PRO A 249 -18.84 -11.52 -12.37
C PRO A 249 -18.18 -12.01 -13.67
N ASN A 250 -18.61 -11.48 -14.82
CA ASN A 250 -18.10 -11.86 -16.15
C ASN A 250 -17.11 -10.83 -16.71
N SER A 251 -16.56 -9.96 -15.87
CA SER A 251 -15.57 -8.97 -16.29
C SER A 251 -14.29 -9.60 -16.82
N THR A 252 -13.62 -8.86 -17.70
CA THR A 252 -12.38 -9.30 -18.35
C THR A 252 -11.18 -8.48 -17.89
N LEU A 253 -9.97 -8.86 -18.33
CA LEU A 253 -8.74 -8.11 -18.08
C LEU A 253 -8.85 -6.65 -18.54
N ARG A 254 -9.51 -6.40 -19.68
CA ARG A 254 -9.81 -5.06 -20.15
C ARG A 254 -10.59 -4.22 -19.12
N ASP A 255 -11.61 -4.78 -18.48
CA ASP A 255 -12.38 -4.06 -17.45
C ASP A 255 -11.52 -3.74 -16.22
N VAL A 256 -10.63 -4.68 -15.84
CA VAL A 256 -9.67 -4.51 -14.75
C VAL A 256 -8.68 -3.38 -15.07
N VAL A 257 -8.06 -3.42 -16.25
CA VAL A 257 -7.12 -2.37 -16.68
C VAL A 257 -7.82 -1.01 -16.76
N PHE A 258 -9.10 -0.99 -17.17
CA PHE A 258 -9.88 0.24 -17.25
C PHE A 258 -10.08 0.88 -15.88
N VAL A 259 -10.37 0.10 -14.83
CA VAL A 259 -10.53 0.62 -13.48
C VAL A 259 -9.21 0.94 -12.79
N ILE A 260 -8.16 0.14 -13.03
CA ILE A 260 -6.79 0.44 -12.56
C ILE A 260 -6.35 1.82 -13.08
N ARG A 261 -6.55 2.09 -14.38
CA ARG A 261 -6.25 3.41 -14.95
C ARG A 261 -7.00 4.55 -14.26
N ALA A 262 -8.23 4.30 -13.79
CA ALA A 262 -8.99 5.29 -13.05
C ALA A 262 -8.36 5.53 -11.66
N ASP A 263 -7.93 4.48 -10.97
CA ASP A 263 -7.18 4.60 -9.71
C ASP A 263 -5.90 5.44 -9.90
N GLU A 264 -5.11 5.17 -10.96
CA GLU A 264 -3.91 5.95 -11.27
C GLU A 264 -4.21 7.44 -11.46
N ALA A 265 -5.31 7.76 -12.14
CA ALA A 265 -5.73 9.14 -12.34
C ALA A 265 -6.12 9.82 -11.01
N HIS A 266 -6.63 9.06 -10.04
CA HIS A 266 -6.91 9.56 -8.69
C HIS A 266 -5.61 9.80 -7.92
N HIS A 267 -4.67 8.85 -7.96
CA HIS A 267 -3.35 8.99 -7.32
C HIS A 267 -2.58 10.18 -7.90
N ARG A 268 -2.64 10.38 -9.22
CA ARG A 268 -2.13 11.57 -9.92
C ARG A 268 -2.68 12.85 -9.30
N ASP A 269 -4.01 12.98 -9.27
CA ASP A 269 -4.68 14.19 -8.80
C ASP A 269 -4.41 14.44 -7.31
N LEU A 270 -4.42 13.39 -6.49
CA LEU A 270 -4.11 13.44 -5.06
C LEU A 270 -2.69 13.94 -4.80
N ASN A 271 -1.70 13.41 -5.51
CA ASN A 271 -0.29 13.77 -5.33
C ASN A 271 0.03 15.17 -5.90
N HIS A 272 -0.52 15.54 -7.06
CA HIS A 272 -0.39 16.92 -7.54
C HIS A 272 -1.03 17.91 -6.57
N TYR A 273 -2.21 17.59 -6.03
CA TYR A 273 -2.89 18.41 -5.03
C TYR A 273 -2.07 18.55 -3.73
N ALA A 274 -1.53 17.45 -3.20
CA ALA A 274 -0.64 17.45 -2.03
C ALA A 274 0.57 18.36 -2.22
N SER A 275 1.15 18.34 -3.42
CA SER A 275 2.27 19.18 -3.81
C SER A 275 1.85 20.66 -3.92
N ASP A 276 0.71 20.96 -4.55
CA ASP A 276 0.18 22.32 -4.70
C ASP A 276 -0.08 23.01 -3.36
N ILE A 277 -0.74 22.31 -2.41
CA ILE A 277 -1.00 22.82 -1.05
C ILE A 277 0.30 23.32 -0.41
N GLN A 278 1.33 22.48 -0.45
CA GLN A 278 2.62 22.78 0.16
C GLN A 278 3.40 23.86 -0.58
N CYS A 279 3.28 23.92 -1.91
CA CYS A 279 3.84 25.00 -2.73
C CYS A 279 3.19 26.36 -2.43
N GLN A 280 1.91 26.38 -2.08
CA GLN A 280 1.18 27.57 -1.65
C GLN A 280 1.46 27.98 -0.19
N GLY A 281 2.34 27.26 0.51
CA GLY A 281 2.68 27.52 1.91
C GLY A 281 1.64 27.03 2.92
N GLN A 282 0.65 26.26 2.47
CA GLN A 282 -0.34 25.64 3.33
C GLN A 282 0.20 24.33 3.92
N GLU A 283 -0.29 23.98 5.10
CA GLU A 283 0.03 22.71 5.74
C GLU A 283 -1.10 21.69 5.52
N LEU A 284 -0.72 20.45 5.20
CA LEU A 284 -1.65 19.33 4.99
C LEU A 284 -2.66 19.12 6.14
N ARG A 285 -2.28 19.46 7.38
CA ARG A 285 -3.19 19.32 8.54
C ARG A 285 -4.41 20.25 8.50
N TYR A 286 -4.32 21.37 7.79
CA TYR A 286 -5.42 22.34 7.66
C TYR A 286 -6.14 22.24 6.32
N THR A 287 -5.60 21.44 5.39
CA THR A 287 -6.20 21.19 4.08
C THR A 287 -6.47 19.69 3.97
N PRO A 288 -7.67 19.23 4.35
CA PRO A 288 -7.96 17.80 4.44
C PRO A 288 -7.68 17.06 3.14
N ALA A 289 -7.15 15.85 3.24
CA ALA A 289 -7.03 14.96 2.10
C ALA A 289 -8.44 14.64 1.55
N PRO A 290 -8.60 14.55 0.22
CA PRO A 290 -9.85 14.09 -0.40
C PRO A 290 -10.00 12.58 -0.18
N ILE A 291 -10.32 12.16 1.04
CA ILE A 291 -10.54 10.74 1.42
C ILE A 291 -11.88 10.25 0.85
N GLY A 292 -11.90 9.00 0.39
CA GLY A 292 -13.12 8.33 -0.07
C GLY A 292 -13.61 8.80 -1.43
N TYR A 293 -12.73 9.42 -2.22
CA TYR A 293 -12.94 9.63 -3.65
C TYR A 293 -12.58 8.34 -4.36
N HIS A 294 -13.59 7.47 -4.38
CA HIS A 294 -13.61 6.17 -5.04
C HIS A 294 -14.84 6.13 -5.92
#